data_AF-A0A661AC46-F1
#
_entry.id   AF-A0A661AC46-F1
#
_cell.length_a   1.000
_cell.length_b   1.000
_cell.length_c   1.000
_cell.angle_alpha   90.00
_cell.angle_beta   90.00
_cell.angle_gamma   90.00
#
_symmetry.space_group_name_H-M   'P 1'
#
loop_
_entity.id
_entity.type
_entity.pdbx_description
1 polymer ?
#
loop_
_entity_poly.entity_id
_entity_poly.type
_entity_poly.pdbx_seq_one_letter_code
_entity_poly.pdbx_strand_id
1 'polypeptide(L)'
;MKPADLIGYCGVYCGTCARWYENPALRQLATALAELVDAHRFHYWIPEVVKEFNYVEFRKALDFFSQENTWLFCQKGCKGGDGRPDCEIRDCCKSRGLDLCFDCEEFPCDKVK
;
A
#
# COMPACT_ATOMS: atom_id res chain seq x y z
N MET A 1 -11.66 13.32 5.15
CA MET A 1 -10.97 13.36 6.46
C MET A 1 -10.14 14.64 6.54
N LYS A 2 -9.92 15.20 7.73
CA LYS A 2 -8.97 16.31 7.89
C LYS A 2 -7.54 15.74 7.83
N PRO A 3 -6.51 16.52 7.42
CA PRO A 3 -5.13 16.02 7.38
C PRO A 3 -4.63 15.43 8.72
N ALA A 4 -5.04 15.98 9.86
CA ALA A 4 -4.67 15.42 11.17
C ALA A 4 -5.19 13.99 11.38
N ASP A 5 -6.35 13.63 10.83
CA ASP A 5 -6.97 12.30 10.96
C ASP A 5 -6.18 11.22 10.18
N LEU A 6 -5.31 11.64 9.26
CA LEU A 6 -4.49 10.77 8.43
C LEU A 6 -3.12 10.45 9.05
N ILE A 7 -2.80 10.97 10.23
CA ILE A 7 -1.58 10.60 10.93
C ILE A 7 -1.77 9.20 11.51
N GLY A 8 -0.97 8.23 11.05
CA GLY A 8 -1.01 6.86 11.54
C GLY A 8 -0.40 6.72 12.94
N TYR A 9 -0.56 5.55 13.57
CA TYR A 9 0.07 5.26 14.87
C TYR A 9 1.60 5.42 14.86
N CYS A 10 2.26 5.18 13.73
CA CYS A 10 3.70 5.42 13.57
C CYS A 10 4.08 6.89 13.36
N GLY A 11 3.12 7.82 13.38
CA GLY A 11 3.28 9.23 13.04
C GLY A 11 3.47 9.54 11.55
N VAL A 12 3.50 8.52 10.68
CA VAL A 12 3.53 8.74 9.22
C VAL A 12 2.17 9.22 8.74
N TYR A 13 2.19 10.21 7.85
CA TYR A 13 0.99 10.72 7.19
C TYR A 13 0.50 9.75 6.11
N CYS A 14 -0.69 9.18 6.30
CA CYS A 14 -1.28 8.20 5.38
C CYS A 14 -1.60 8.81 4.01
N GLY A 15 -1.81 10.12 3.90
CA GLY A 15 -2.16 10.77 2.62
C GLY A 15 -1.06 10.68 1.55
N THR A 16 0.20 10.45 1.94
CA THR A 16 1.31 10.21 0.99
C THR A 16 1.51 8.72 0.70
N CYS A 17 0.79 7.82 1.37
CA CYS A 17 0.90 6.38 1.14
C CYS A 17 0.35 6.00 -0.23
N ALA A 18 1.04 5.12 -0.95
CA ALA A 18 0.58 4.56 -2.23
C ALA A 18 -0.76 3.79 -2.13
N ARG A 19 -1.13 3.37 -0.92
CA ARG A 19 -2.41 2.68 -0.63
C ARG A 19 -3.55 3.63 -0.27
N TRP A 20 -3.30 4.94 -0.10
CA TRP A 20 -4.38 5.88 0.20
C TRP A 20 -5.27 6.06 -1.02
N TYR A 21 -6.59 5.95 -0.87
CA TYR A 21 -7.50 5.99 -2.02
C TYR A 21 -7.43 7.32 -2.79
N GLU A 22 -7.17 8.45 -2.13
CA GLU A 22 -7.02 9.75 -2.81
C GLU A 22 -5.61 9.96 -3.39
N ASN A 23 -4.67 9.05 -3.16
CA ASN A 23 -3.38 9.05 -3.85
C ASN A 23 -3.46 8.13 -5.09
N PRO A 24 -3.56 8.68 -6.32
CA PRO A 24 -3.76 7.89 -7.52
C PRO A 24 -2.45 7.30 -8.07
N ALA A 25 -1.28 7.66 -7.52
CA ALA A 25 0.01 7.38 -8.15
C ALA A 25 0.21 5.90 -8.48
N LEU A 26 -0.09 4.99 -7.55
CA LEU A 26 0.05 3.54 -7.78
C LEU A 26 -0.88 3.06 -8.90
N ARG A 27 -2.14 3.52 -8.90
CA ARG A 27 -3.14 3.12 -9.90
C ARG A 27 -2.74 3.62 -11.28
N GLN A 28 -2.35 4.89 -11.39
CA GLN A 28 -1.90 5.48 -12.65
C GLN A 28 -0.66 4.78 -13.21
N LEU A 29 0.31 4.46 -12.36
CA LEU A 29 1.51 3.73 -12.79
C LEU A 29 1.18 2.30 -13.23
N ALA A 30 0.30 1.60 -12.50
CA ALA A 30 -0.14 0.27 -12.88
C ALA A 30 -0.87 0.27 -14.23
N THR A 31 -1.81 1.21 -14.44
CA THR A 31 -2.53 1.39 -15.71
C THR A 31 -1.59 1.74 -16.86
N ALA A 32 -0.69 2.70 -16.66
CA ALA A 32 0.23 3.11 -17.72
C ALA A 32 1.19 1.99 -18.13
N LEU A 33 1.71 1.22 -17.16
CA LEU A 33 2.57 0.07 -17.46
C LEU A 33 1.79 -1.03 -18.16
N ALA A 34 0.56 -1.28 -17.72
CA ALA A 34 -0.38 -2.21 -18.32
C ALA A 34 -0.61 -1.91 -19.81
N GLU A 35 -0.96 -0.67 -20.13
CA GLU A 35 -1.16 -0.20 -21.50
C GLU A 35 0.13 -0.31 -22.33
N LEU A 36 1.28 0.04 -21.74
CA LEU A 36 2.57 0.01 -22.43
C LEU A 36 2.95 -1.42 -22.86
N VAL A 37 2.84 -2.40 -21.96
CA VAL A 37 3.23 -3.79 -22.26
C VAL A 37 2.25 -4.45 -23.25
N ASP A 38 0.96 -4.09 -23.18
CA ASP A 38 -0.05 -4.59 -24.11
C ASP A 38 0.15 -4.00 -25.51
N ALA A 39 0.45 -2.70 -25.60
CA ALA A 39 0.77 -2.02 -26.86
C ALA A 39 1.98 -2.65 -27.57
N HIS A 40 2.98 -3.09 -26.80
CA HIS A 40 4.16 -3.78 -27.31
C HIS A 40 3.96 -5.29 -27.48
N ARG A 41 2.74 -5.80 -27.27
CA ARG A 41 2.37 -7.19 -27.55
C ARG A 41 3.20 -8.19 -26.75
N PHE A 42 3.64 -7.82 -25.54
CA PHE A 42 4.52 -8.64 -24.71
C PHE A 42 3.89 -9.99 -24.35
N HIS A 43 2.56 -10.06 -24.27
CA HIS A 43 1.82 -11.30 -24.04
C HIS A 43 2.07 -12.40 -25.07
N TYR A 44 2.48 -12.05 -26.30
CA TYR A 44 2.72 -13.04 -27.35
C TYR A 44 4.10 -13.70 -27.27
N TRP A 45 5.13 -12.97 -26.87
CA TRP A 45 6.51 -13.43 -27.03
C TRP A 45 7.26 -13.61 -25.72
N ILE A 46 6.93 -12.85 -24.66
CA ILE A 46 7.58 -13.01 -23.35
C ILE A 46 7.43 -14.44 -22.81
N PRO A 47 6.24 -15.07 -22.81
CA PRO A 47 6.10 -16.45 -22.32
C PRO A 47 6.95 -17.47 -23.08
N GLU A 48 7.24 -17.19 -24.35
CA GLU A 48 8.04 -18.06 -25.20
C GLU A 48 9.54 -17.92 -24.96
N VAL A 49 10.02 -16.71 -24.67
CA VAL A 49 11.46 -16.42 -24.59
C VAL A 49 12.00 -16.21 -23.17
N VAL A 50 11.17 -15.77 -22.22
CA VAL A 50 11.56 -15.50 -20.82
C VAL A 50 10.88 -16.50 -19.90
N LYS A 51 11.55 -17.62 -19.62
CA LYS A 51 10.95 -18.73 -18.86
C LYS A 51 10.91 -18.48 -17.34
N GLU A 52 11.76 -17.58 -16.85
CA GLU A 52 11.80 -17.15 -15.45
C GLU A 52 10.69 -16.17 -15.08
N PHE A 53 9.96 -15.63 -16.07
CA PHE A 53 8.96 -14.59 -15.85
C PHE A 53 7.55 -15.06 -16.22
N ASN A 54 6.63 -14.99 -15.28
CA ASN A 54 5.22 -15.29 -15.52
C ASN A 54 4.46 -14.03 -15.95
N TYR A 55 4.37 -13.82 -17.27
CA TYR A 55 3.65 -12.67 -17.82
C TYR A 55 2.18 -12.63 -17.40
N VAL A 56 1.51 -13.78 -17.35
CA VAL A 56 0.08 -13.85 -17.01
C VAL A 56 -0.16 -13.36 -15.58
N GLU A 57 0.64 -13.82 -14.63
CA GLU A 57 0.54 -13.36 -13.23
C GLU A 57 0.97 -11.90 -13.06
N PHE A 58 2.01 -11.46 -13.76
CA PHE A 58 2.39 -10.05 -13.80
C PHE A 58 1.24 -9.17 -14.28
N ARG A 59 0.57 -9.59 -15.37
CA ARG A 59 -0.48 -8.78 -15.97
C ARG A 59 -1.74 -8.72 -15.11
N LYS A 60 -2.08 -9.82 -14.42
CA LYS A 60 -3.09 -9.85 -13.35
C LYS A 60 -2.75 -8.92 -12.20
N ALA A 61 -1.48 -8.85 -11.78
CA ALA A 61 -1.06 -7.95 -10.71
C ALA A 61 -1.25 -6.48 -11.09
N LEU A 62 -0.90 -6.10 -12.33
CA LEU A 62 -1.16 -4.72 -12.82
C LEU A 62 -2.65 -4.38 -12.84
N ASP A 63 -3.49 -5.32 -13.28
CA ASP A 63 -4.94 -5.14 -13.23
C ASP A 63 -5.42 -4.92 -11.79
N PHE A 64 -5.01 -5.77 -10.85
CA PHE A 64 -5.33 -5.62 -9.43
C PHE A 64 -4.90 -4.25 -8.86
N PHE A 65 -3.69 -3.78 -9.18
CA PHE A 65 -3.18 -2.49 -8.71
C PHE A 65 -3.85 -1.28 -9.35
N SER A 66 -4.50 -1.42 -10.51
CA SER A 66 -5.19 -0.35 -11.21
C SER A 66 -6.59 -0.04 -10.66
N GLN A 67 -7.21 -1.01 -9.97
CA GLN A 67 -8.59 -0.93 -9.52
C GLN A 67 -8.75 -0.08 -8.25
N GLU A 68 -9.75 0.79 -8.18
CA GLU A 68 -9.94 1.71 -7.04
C GLU A 68 -10.60 1.05 -5.81
N ASN A 69 -11.34 -0.03 -6.02
CA ASN A 69 -12.20 -0.68 -5.01
C ASN A 69 -11.67 -2.07 -4.61
N THR A 70 -10.38 -2.16 -4.30
CA THR A 70 -9.77 -3.39 -3.80
C THR A 70 -9.40 -3.25 -2.33
N TRP A 71 -9.21 -4.39 -1.65
CA TRP A 71 -8.74 -4.43 -0.27
C TRP A 71 -7.40 -3.69 -0.06
N LEU A 72 -6.60 -3.53 -1.12
CA LEU A 72 -5.32 -2.84 -1.06
C LEU A 72 -5.49 -1.37 -0.65
N PHE A 73 -6.53 -0.69 -1.15
CA PHE A 73 -6.69 0.75 -1.00
C PHE A 73 -7.43 1.11 0.29
N CYS A 74 -6.72 1.79 1.19
CA CYS A 74 -7.25 2.29 2.45
C CYS A 74 -8.24 3.43 2.19
N GLN A 75 -9.42 3.35 2.80
CA GLN A 75 -10.53 4.31 2.73
C GLN A 75 -10.62 5.19 3.99
N LYS A 76 -10.20 4.65 5.14
CA LYS A 76 -10.32 5.25 6.49
C LYS A 76 -8.95 5.51 7.15
N GLY A 77 -7.87 5.06 6.51
CA GLY A 77 -6.51 5.18 7.03
C GLY A 77 -6.22 4.24 8.21
N CYS A 78 -4.98 4.26 8.70
CA CYS A 78 -4.48 3.28 9.67
C CYS A 78 -5.26 3.30 11.00
N LYS A 79 -5.58 4.49 11.53
CA LYS A 79 -6.39 4.65 12.75
C LYS A 79 -7.87 4.32 12.53
N GLY A 80 -8.36 4.43 11.29
CA GLY A 80 -9.71 4.03 10.89
C GLY A 80 -9.89 2.53 10.65
N GLY A 81 -8.87 1.71 10.90
CA GLY A 81 -8.92 0.25 10.79
C GLY A 81 -8.28 -0.33 9.53
N ASP A 82 -7.83 0.52 8.60
CA ASP A 82 -7.15 0.05 7.38
C ASP A 82 -5.63 -0.12 7.59
N GLY A 83 -4.93 -0.40 6.48
CA GLY A 83 -3.47 -0.54 6.43
C GLY A 83 -3.04 -2.00 6.43
N ARG A 84 -1.77 -2.23 6.80
CA ARG A 84 -1.22 -3.59 6.98
C ARG A 84 -1.96 -4.28 8.15
N PRO A 85 -2.52 -5.49 8.01
CA PRO A 85 -3.25 -6.19 9.09
C PRO A 85 -2.43 -6.50 10.34
N ASP A 86 -1.17 -6.83 10.15
CA ASP A 86 -0.21 -7.30 11.15
C ASP A 86 0.80 -6.19 11.51
N CYS A 87 0.30 -4.98 11.76
CA CYS A 87 1.13 -3.83 12.11
C CYS A 87 1.42 -3.80 13.61
N GLU A 88 2.62 -4.25 14.00
CA GLU A 88 3.06 -4.29 15.40
C GLU A 88 2.99 -2.92 16.11
N ILE A 89 3.31 -1.83 15.41
CA ILE A 89 3.23 -0.47 15.96
C ILE A 89 1.79 -0.12 16.34
N ARG A 90 0.82 -0.44 15.47
CA ARG A 90 -0.60 -0.20 15.74
C ARG A 90 -1.06 -1.03 16.92
N ASP A 91 -0.71 -2.30 16.96
CA ASP A 91 -1.17 -3.21 18.00
C ASP A 91 -0.57 -2.83 19.36
N CYS A 92 0.69 -2.40 19.39
CA CYS A 92 1.34 -1.84 20.57
C CYS A 92 0.69 -0.54 21.06
N CYS A 93 0.39 0.41 20.16
CA CYS A 93 -0.28 1.65 20.53
C CYS A 93 -1.69 1.37 21.08
N LYS A 94 -2.45 0.48 20.44
CA LYS A 94 -3.77 0.06 20.91
C LYS A 94 -3.73 -0.59 22.29
N SER A 95 -2.77 -1.49 22.55
CA SER A 95 -2.67 -2.17 23.85
C SER A 95 -2.28 -1.23 25.00
N ARG A 96 -1.55 -0.15 24.68
CA ARG A 96 -1.09 0.86 25.65
C ARG A 96 -1.99 2.11 25.71
N GLY A 97 -3.02 2.20 24.87
CA GLY A 97 -3.89 3.39 24.79
C GLY A 97 -3.20 4.65 24.26
N LEU A 98 -2.16 4.49 23.42
CA LEU A 98 -1.39 5.59 22.85
C LEU A 98 -1.97 6.03 21.50
N ASP A 99 -1.95 7.34 21.24
CA ASP A 99 -2.38 7.90 19.95
C ASP A 99 -1.26 7.81 18.90
N LEU A 100 -0.02 8.09 19.32
CA LEU A 100 1.18 7.94 18.51
C LEU A 100 2.21 7.06 19.23
N CYS A 101 3.02 6.34 18.45
CA CYS A 101 4.14 5.57 18.98
C CYS A 101 5.17 6.47 19.70
N PHE A 102 5.25 7.74 19.29
CA PHE A 102 6.11 8.76 19.90
C PHE A 102 5.64 9.20 21.29
N ASP A 103 4.39 8.92 21.66
CA ASP A 103 3.86 9.21 23.00
C ASP A 103 4.31 8.15 24.02
N CYS A 104 4.94 7.05 23.58
CA CYS A 104 5.44 6.00 24.45
C CYS A 104 6.71 6.45 25.18
N GLU A 105 6.75 6.30 26.51
CA GLU A 105 7.92 6.63 27.34
C GLU A 105 9.16 5.77 27.01
N GLU A 106 8.94 4.56 26.47
CA GLU A 106 10.01 3.67 26.01
C GLU A 106 10.51 4.03 24.59
N PHE A 107 9.91 5.00 23.92
CA PHE A 107 10.33 5.38 22.58
C PHE A 107 11.67 6.15 22.62
N PRO A 108 12.67 5.77 21.79
CA PRO A 108 12.67 4.68 20.82
C PRO A 108 12.98 3.30 21.47
N CYS A 109 12.25 2.26 21.04
CA CYS A 109 12.44 0.88 21.51
C CYS A 109 12.75 -0.10 20.36
N ASP A 110 12.94 -1.39 20.67
CA ASP A 110 13.30 -2.41 19.67
C ASP A 110 12.25 -2.64 18.58
N LYS A 111 10.99 -2.23 18.79
CA LYS A 111 9.90 -2.38 17.80
C LYS A 111 9.94 -1.36 16.67
N VAL A 112 10.77 -0.33 16.80
CA VAL A 112 10.92 0.76 15.82
C VAL A 112 12.35 0.86 15.26
N LYS A 113 13.19 -0.14 15.54
CA LYS A 113 14.55 -0.28 15.00
C LYS A 113 14.54 -0.83 13.58
#